data_AF-A0A8J3X0A6-F1
#
_entry.id   AF-A0A8J3X0A6-F1
#
_cell.length_a   1.000
_cell.length_b   1.000
_cell.length_c   1.000
_cell.angle_alpha   90.00
_cell.angle_beta   90.00
_cell.angle_gamma   90.00
#
_symmetry.space_group_name_H-M   'P 1'
#
loop_
_entity.id
_entity.type
_entity.pdbx_description
1 polymer ?
#
loop_
_entity_poly.entity_id
_entity_poly.type
_entity_poly.pdbx_seq_one_letter_code
_entity_poly.pdbx_strand_id
1 'polypeptide(L)'
;MSAPAVKTALTPDRPRRVVENDAYAAFIRRALRAYGRRVATGDVEALRDLVALSTEVDHAMSTAVVGLRAFGYSWAEIANRLGISRQAAHERWGGDRP
;
A
#
# COMPACT_ATOMS: atom_id res chain seq x y z
N MET A 1 39.10 28.21 10.62
CA MET A 1 39.14 26.74 10.71
C MET A 1 37.75 26.23 10.38
N SER A 2 37.54 25.70 9.18
CA SER A 2 36.22 25.27 8.68
C SER A 2 35.80 23.93 9.27
N ALA A 3 34.54 23.86 9.73
CA ALA A 3 33.90 22.60 10.12
C ALA A 3 33.72 21.68 8.90
N PRO A 4 33.79 20.35 9.05
CA PRO A 4 33.65 19.45 7.92
C PRO A 4 32.18 19.42 7.47
N ALA A 5 31.94 19.79 6.21
CA ALA A 5 30.67 19.56 5.53
C ALA A 5 30.50 18.05 5.36
N VAL A 6 29.62 17.46 6.17
CA VAL A 6 29.22 16.06 6.00
C VAL A 6 28.60 15.91 4.62
N LYS A 7 29.19 15.06 3.78
CA LYS A 7 28.63 14.71 2.46
C LYS A 7 27.37 13.86 2.68
N THR A 8 26.22 14.41 2.31
CA THR A 8 24.89 13.76 2.37
C THR A 8 24.81 12.45 1.61
N ALA A 9 25.78 12.17 0.73
CA ALA A 9 25.84 10.99 -0.13
C ALA A 9 26.20 9.66 0.58
N LEU A 10 26.48 9.66 1.88
CA LEU A 10 26.93 8.47 2.62
C LEU A 10 25.98 8.00 3.73
N THR A 11 24.78 8.55 3.83
CA THR A 11 23.73 7.93 4.67
C THR A 11 22.88 7.04 3.76
N PRO A 12 23.11 5.72 3.69
CA PRO A 12 22.12 4.83 3.11
C PRO A 12 20.86 4.95 3.97
N ASP A 13 19.79 5.41 3.35
CA ASP A 13 18.46 5.47 3.97
C ASP A 13 18.12 4.07 4.45
N ARG A 14 18.17 3.86 5.77
CA ARG A 14 18.08 2.55 6.40
C ARG A 14 16.65 2.04 6.14
N PRO A 15 16.45 0.95 5.38
CA PRO A 15 15.10 0.44 5.15
C PRO A 15 14.44 0.15 6.49
N ARG A 16 13.33 0.84 6.75
CA ARG A 16 12.57 0.73 7.99
C ARG A 16 12.19 -0.75 8.18
N ARG A 17 12.41 -1.28 9.38
CA ARG A 17 12.21 -2.70 9.71
C ARG A 17 10.75 -3.09 9.41
N VAL A 18 10.54 -3.83 8.33
CA VAL A 18 9.25 -4.24 7.72
C VAL A 18 8.45 -5.22 8.59
N VAL A 19 9.07 -5.76 9.63
CA VAL A 19 8.67 -7.00 10.32
C VAL A 19 7.32 -6.91 11.03
N GLU A 20 6.89 -5.75 11.53
CA GLU A 20 5.55 -5.61 12.16
C GLU A 20 4.40 -5.61 11.13
N ASN A 21 4.65 -5.12 9.92
CA ASN A 21 3.63 -5.07 8.89
C ASN A 21 3.32 -6.46 8.33
N ASP A 22 4.29 -7.37 8.31
CA ASP A 22 4.11 -8.71 7.72
C ASP A 22 3.17 -9.60 8.53
N ALA A 23 3.32 -9.60 9.86
CA ALA A 23 2.45 -10.36 10.76
C ALA A 23 1.01 -9.80 10.74
N TYR A 24 0.88 -8.46 10.74
CA TYR A 24 -0.41 -7.80 10.64
C TYR A 24 -1.08 -8.06 9.28
N ALA A 25 -0.33 -7.99 8.18
CA ALA A 25 -0.83 -8.32 6.86
C ALA A 25 -1.23 -9.81 6.75
N ALA A 26 -0.48 -10.72 7.37
CA ALA A 26 -0.82 -12.14 7.43
C ALA A 26 -2.14 -12.37 8.18
N PHE A 27 -2.35 -11.66 9.29
CA PHE A 27 -3.61 -11.67 10.03
C PHE A 27 -4.77 -11.17 9.17
N ILE A 28 -4.65 -10.00 8.53
CA ILE A 28 -5.70 -9.43 7.68
C ILE A 28 -6.06 -10.40 6.54
N ARG A 29 -5.06 -10.93 5.83
CA ARG A 29 -5.28 -11.92 4.76
C ARG A 29 -6.05 -13.15 5.25
N ARG A 30 -5.73 -13.63 6.46
CA ARG A 30 -6.44 -14.77 7.06
C ARG A 30 -7.89 -14.43 7.40
N ALA A 31 -8.13 -13.25 8.00
CA ALA A 31 -9.46 -12.79 8.36
C ALA A 31 -10.36 -12.61 7.12
N LEU A 32 -9.87 -11.94 6.07
CA LEU A 32 -10.59 -11.76 4.81
C LEU A 32 -10.99 -13.10 4.17
N ARG A 33 -10.05 -14.05 4.09
CA ARG A 33 -10.33 -15.40 3.56
C ARG A 33 -11.38 -16.14 4.38
N ALA A 34 -11.34 -15.99 5.70
CA ALA A 34 -12.33 -16.61 6.57
C ALA A 34 -13.71 -15.98 6.40
N TYR A 35 -13.79 -14.65 6.19
CA TYR A 35 -15.05 -13.97 5.93
C TYR A 35 -15.68 -14.42 4.60
N GLY A 36 -14.92 -14.41 3.51
CA GLY A 36 -15.41 -14.88 2.22
C GLY A 36 -15.93 -16.32 2.24
N ARG A 37 -15.28 -17.22 3.01
CA ARG A 37 -15.79 -18.58 3.20
C ARG A 37 -17.14 -18.63 3.93
N ARG A 38 -17.38 -17.76 4.90
CA ARG A 38 -18.69 -17.69 5.61
C ARG A 38 -19.79 -17.17 4.70
N VAL A 39 -19.49 -16.14 3.89
CA VAL A 39 -20.43 -15.64 2.87
C VAL A 39 -20.78 -16.77 1.89
N ALA A 40 -19.77 -17.52 1.43
CA ALA A 40 -19.94 -18.63 0.50
C ALA A 40 -20.78 -19.81 1.04
N THR A 41 -21.01 -19.91 2.37
CA THR A 41 -21.89 -20.94 2.95
C THR A 41 -23.39 -20.58 2.91
N GLY A 42 -23.77 -19.49 2.23
CA GLY A 42 -25.16 -19.18 1.91
C GLY A 42 -25.68 -17.84 2.47
N ASP A 43 -24.80 -16.97 2.96
CA ASP A 43 -25.18 -15.66 3.49
C ASP A 43 -25.07 -14.60 2.38
N VAL A 44 -26.13 -14.47 1.56
CA VAL A 44 -26.16 -13.53 0.44
C VAL A 44 -26.20 -12.07 0.90
N GLU A 45 -26.77 -11.79 2.07
CA GLU A 45 -26.81 -10.44 2.64
C GLU A 45 -25.40 -9.96 3.02
N ALA A 46 -24.58 -10.85 3.58
CA ALA A 46 -23.18 -10.55 3.87
C ALA A 46 -22.32 -10.28 2.62
N LEU A 47 -22.80 -10.60 1.40
CA LEU A 47 -22.10 -10.23 0.16
C LEU A 47 -22.00 -8.70 0.02
N ARG A 48 -23.05 -7.96 0.43
CA ARG A 48 -23.04 -6.49 0.38
C ARG A 48 -21.92 -5.92 1.23
N ASP A 49 -21.78 -6.43 2.45
CA ASP A 49 -20.74 -6.01 3.38
C ASP A 49 -19.34 -6.42 2.91
N LEU A 50 -19.21 -7.60 2.29
CA LEU A 50 -17.95 -8.04 1.69
C LEU A 50 -17.53 -7.14 0.51
N VAL A 51 -18.48 -6.68 -0.30
CA VAL A 51 -18.24 -5.69 -1.38
C VAL A 51 -17.83 -4.35 -0.79
N ALA A 52 -18.53 -3.85 0.23
CA ALA A 52 -18.15 -2.62 0.91
C ALA A 52 -16.72 -2.69 1.47
N LEU A 53 -16.35 -3.83 2.08
CA LEU A 53 -15.00 -4.06 2.56
C LEU A 53 -13.95 -4.08 1.44
N SER A 54 -14.28 -4.61 0.26
CA SER A 54 -13.39 -4.52 -0.91
C SER A 54 -13.10 -3.08 -1.29
N THR A 55 -14.14 -2.23 -1.31
CA THR A 55 -14.00 -0.80 -1.59
C THR A 55 -13.10 -0.11 -0.55
N GLU A 56 -13.24 -0.43 0.73
CA GLU A 56 -12.36 0.10 1.80
C GLU A 56 -10.90 -0.32 1.60
N VAL A 57 -10.64 -1.55 1.16
CA VAL A 57 -9.27 -2.01 0.84
C VAL A 57 -8.69 -1.23 -0.34
N ASP A 58 -9.49 -0.95 -1.38
CA ASP A 58 -9.07 -0.13 -2.52
C ASP A 58 -8.80 1.33 -2.14
N HIS A 59 -9.59 1.90 -1.23
CA HIS A 59 -9.34 3.21 -0.65
C HIS A 59 -8.05 3.24 0.16
N ALA A 60 -7.85 2.26 1.05
CA ALA A 60 -6.62 2.15 1.84
C ALA A 60 -5.37 2.00 0.96
N MET A 61 -5.47 1.24 -0.14
CA MET A 61 -4.40 1.13 -1.14
C MET A 61 -4.09 2.48 -1.77
N SER A 62 -5.12 3.25 -2.15
CA SER A 62 -4.96 4.58 -2.73
C SER A 62 -4.30 5.55 -1.75
N THR A 63 -4.75 5.57 -0.49
CA THR A 63 -4.12 6.37 0.58
C THR A 63 -2.65 6.00 0.78
N ALA A 64 -2.33 4.70 0.79
CA ALA A 64 -0.95 4.24 0.95
C ALA A 64 -0.06 4.68 -0.23
N VAL A 65 -0.53 4.51 -1.48
CA VAL A 65 0.22 4.92 -2.68
C VAL A 65 0.45 6.42 -2.71
N VAL A 66 -0.59 7.23 -2.46
CA VAL A 66 -0.48 8.70 -2.42
C VAL A 66 0.46 9.13 -1.27
N GLY A 67 0.33 8.52 -0.10
CA GLY A 67 1.21 8.79 1.05
C GLY A 67 2.68 8.47 0.74
N LEU A 68 2.96 7.34 0.08
CA LEU A 68 4.32 6.99 -0.37
C LEU A 68 4.84 7.97 -1.43
N ARG A 69 3.98 8.42 -2.35
CA ARG A 69 4.34 9.42 -3.35
C ARG A 69 4.72 10.76 -2.69
N ALA A 70 3.93 11.21 -1.71
CA ALA A 70 4.19 12.41 -0.93
C ALA A 70 5.44 12.29 -0.04
N PHE A 71 5.72 11.09 0.47
CA PHE A 71 6.93 10.79 1.24
C PHE A 71 8.22 10.90 0.40
N GLY A 72 8.13 10.75 -0.93
CA GLY A 72 9.26 10.94 -1.85
C GLY A 72 9.52 9.79 -2.81
N TYR A 73 8.80 8.66 -2.68
CA TYR A 73 8.94 7.55 -3.62
C TYR A 73 8.47 7.96 -5.02
N SER A 74 9.21 7.55 -6.05
CA SER A 74 8.85 7.77 -7.43
C SER A 74 7.75 6.82 -7.90
N TRP A 75 7.02 7.20 -8.95
CA TRP A 75 6.06 6.30 -9.61
C TRP A 75 6.70 5.00 -10.08
N ALA A 76 7.97 5.04 -10.49
CA ALA A 76 8.69 3.85 -10.95
C ALA A 76 8.95 2.87 -9.79
N GLU A 77 9.38 3.36 -8.63
CA GLU A 77 9.62 2.53 -7.45
C GLU A 77 8.33 1.89 -6.92
N ILE A 78 7.25 2.67 -6.85
CA ILE A 78 5.94 2.19 -6.43
C ILE A 78 5.42 1.12 -7.41
N ALA A 79 5.44 1.41 -8.71
CA ALA A 79 4.99 0.49 -9.74
C ALA A 79 5.76 -0.83 -9.74
N ASN A 80 7.09 -0.77 -9.57
CA ASN A 80 7.93 -1.96 -9.46
C ASN A 80 7.54 -2.84 -8.26
N ARG A 81 7.18 -2.25 -7.11
CA ARG A 81 6.71 -3.01 -5.93
C ARG A 81 5.32 -3.60 -6.09
N LEU A 82 4.48 -2.97 -6.92
CA LEU A 82 3.13 -3.46 -7.24
C LEU A 82 3.10 -4.41 -8.44
N GLY A 83 4.20 -4.59 -9.17
CA GLY A 83 4.26 -5.46 -10.35
C GLY A 83 3.51 -4.91 -11.57
N ILE A 84 3.41 -3.59 -11.70
CA ILE A 84 2.71 -2.89 -12.79
C ILE A 84 3.64 -1.90 -13.49
N SER A 85 3.22 -1.34 -14.63
CA SER A 85 3.97 -0.29 -15.30
C SER A 85 3.88 1.04 -14.55
N ARG A 86 4.91 1.88 -14.70
CA ARG A 86 4.93 3.25 -14.14
C ARG A 86 3.73 4.07 -14.63
N GLN A 87 3.38 3.92 -15.92
CA GLN A 87 2.25 4.59 -16.54
C GLN A 87 0.93 4.14 -15.91
N ALA A 88 0.74 2.82 -15.70
CA ALA A 88 -0.46 2.30 -15.03
C ALA A 88 -0.58 2.81 -13.59
N ALA A 89 0.54 2.92 -12.87
CA ALA A 89 0.53 3.52 -11.53
C ALA A 89 0.14 5.01 -11.56
N HIS A 90 0.73 5.78 -12.48
CA HIS A 90 0.42 7.19 -12.62
C HIS A 90 -1.03 7.43 -13.08
N GLU A 91 -1.55 6.63 -14.00
CA GLU A 91 -2.95 6.71 -14.45
C GLU A 91 -3.92 6.42 -13.31
N ARG A 92 -3.62 5.40 -12.49
CA ARG A 92 -4.52 4.97 -11.41
C ARG A 92 -4.53 5.89 -10.19
N TRP A 93 -3.39 6.52 -9.86
CA TRP A 93 -3.22 7.30 -8.62
C TRP A 93 -2.62 8.68 -8.78
N GLY A 94 -2.23 9.08 -10.00
CA GLY A 94 -1.56 10.34 -10.28
C GLY A 94 -2.46 11.47 -10.76
N GLY A 95 -3.77 11.21 -10.92
CA GLY A 95 -4.74 12.28 -11.14
C GLY A 95 -4.99 13.07 -9.86
N ASP A 96 -5.18 14.38 -9.99
CA ASP A 96 -5.71 15.22 -8.91
C ASP A 96 -7.13 14.74 -8.59
N ARG A 97 -7.30 13.96 -7.52
CA ARG A 97 -8.60 13.90 -6.85
C ARG A 97 -8.69 15.13 -5.95
N PRO A 98 -9.75 15.95 -6.06
CA PRO A 98 -9.99 17.07 -5.17
C PRO A 98 -10.13 16.63 -3.72
#